data_AF-A0A7C1W9U8-F1
#
_entry.id   AF-A0A7C1W9U8-F1
#
_cell.length_a   1.000
_cell.length_b   1.000
_cell.length_c   1.000
_cell.angle_alpha   90.00
_cell.angle_beta   90.00
_cell.angle_gamma   90.00
#
_symmetry.space_group_name_H-M   'P 1'
#
loop_
_entity.id
_entity.type
_entity.pdbx_description
1 polymer ?
#
loop_
_entity_poly.entity_id
_entity_poly.type
_entity_poly.pdbx_seq_one_letter_code
_entity_poly.pdbx_strand_id
1 'polypeptide(L)'
;MVLILSKGQIAPKNKSSKEFILFDCSCGNKNVSKRWRNFTNGGTKTCGNCNLLSKEYFTETKFGKLRMKNPEAYHKNSFKKTEWVCDCGKEKLVRILSITRGESRSCGNCNLLSKEYFEKTKFGELRMKNPEAYHKG
;
A
#
# COMPACT_ATOMS: atom_id res chain seq x y z
N MET A 1 -10.13 -15.57 6.52
CA MET A 1 -9.41 -15.33 7.79
C MET A 1 -10.42 -15.47 8.92
N VAL A 2 -10.07 -16.19 9.99
CA VAL A 2 -10.99 -16.53 11.08
C VAL A 2 -10.51 -15.90 12.37
N LEU A 3 -11.43 -15.46 13.22
CA LEU A 3 -11.17 -15.08 14.61
C LEU A 3 -11.49 -16.27 15.51
N ILE A 4 -10.54 -16.65 16.35
CA ILE A 4 -10.64 -17.74 17.32
C ILE A 4 -10.38 -17.15 18.69
N LEU A 5 -11.05 -17.63 19.73
CA LEU A 5 -10.78 -17.17 21.10
C LEU A 5 -9.28 -17.35 21.42
N SER A 6 -8.66 -16.33 21.99
CA SER A 6 -7.27 -16.42 22.42
C SER A 6 -7.13 -17.51 23.50
N LYS A 7 -5.98 -18.20 23.52
CA LYS A 7 -5.74 -19.32 24.44
C LYS A 7 -6.01 -18.90 25.89
N GLY A 8 -6.79 -19.72 26.61
CA GLY A 8 -7.14 -19.47 28.02
C GLY A 8 -8.29 -18.49 28.26
N GLN A 9 -8.87 -17.90 27.21
CA GLN A 9 -10.09 -17.08 27.35
C GLN A 9 -11.33 -17.96 27.53
N ILE A 10 -12.25 -17.51 28.38
CA ILE A 10 -13.57 -18.12 28.57
C ILE A 10 -14.61 -17.23 27.89
N ALA A 11 -15.42 -17.81 27.01
CA ALA A 11 -16.48 -17.08 26.31
C ALA A 11 -17.66 -16.74 27.24
N PRO A 12 -18.29 -15.56 27.10
CA PRO A 12 -19.52 -15.24 27.81
C PRO A 12 -20.63 -16.24 27.47
N LYS A 13 -21.34 -16.73 28.50
CA LYS A 13 -22.48 -17.64 28.32
C LYS A 13 -23.65 -16.99 27.56
N ASN A 14 -23.85 -15.68 27.76
CA ASN A 14 -24.92 -14.92 27.14
C ASN A 14 -24.46 -14.33 25.79
N LYS A 15 -25.09 -14.73 24.68
CA LYS A 15 -24.83 -14.20 23.33
C LYS A 15 -25.03 -12.68 23.20
N SER A 16 -25.88 -12.08 24.02
CA SER A 16 -26.13 -10.64 24.02
C SER A 16 -25.14 -9.83 24.86
N SER A 17 -24.13 -10.47 25.48
CA SER A 17 -23.12 -9.78 26.29
C SER A 17 -22.40 -8.69 25.49
N LYS A 18 -22.25 -7.52 26.13
CA LYS A 18 -21.53 -6.35 25.57
C LYS A 18 -20.03 -6.37 25.93
N GLU A 19 -19.58 -7.38 26.67
CA GLU A 19 -18.18 -7.56 27.05
C GLU A 19 -17.26 -7.63 25.83
N PHE A 20 -16.04 -7.17 26.02
CA PHE A 20 -14.97 -7.31 25.05
C PHE A 20 -14.17 -8.56 25.37
N ILE A 21 -13.95 -9.40 24.35
CA ILE A 21 -13.19 -10.64 24.43
C ILE A 21 -12.03 -10.56 23.46
N LEU A 22 -10.92 -11.21 23.81
CA LEU A 22 -9.71 -11.27 23.00
C LEU A 22 -9.76 -12.46 22.03
N PHE A 23 -9.48 -12.17 20.77
CA PHE A 23 -9.41 -13.15 19.70
C PHE A 23 -8.04 -13.15 19.03
N ASP A 24 -7.58 -14.33 18.64
CA ASP A 24 -6.49 -14.51 17.71
C ASP A 24 -7.03 -14.64 16.30
N CYS A 25 -6.43 -13.92 15.36
CA CYS A 25 -6.76 -14.03 13.95
C CYS A 25 -5.84 -15.05 13.26
N SER A 26 -6.40 -15.83 12.35
CA SER A 26 -5.64 -16.75 11.50
C SER A 26 -4.59 -16.06 10.62
N CYS A 27 -4.59 -14.72 10.55
CA CYS A 27 -3.56 -13.91 9.88
C CYS A 27 -2.34 -13.61 10.75
N GLY A 28 -2.30 -14.13 11.98
CA GLY A 28 -1.24 -13.88 12.95
C GLY A 28 -1.49 -12.70 13.89
N ASN A 29 -2.51 -11.87 13.65
CA ASN A 29 -2.85 -10.77 14.58
C ASN A 29 -3.42 -11.33 15.89
N LYS A 30 -2.74 -11.08 17.01
CA LYS A 30 -3.04 -11.65 18.33
C LYS A 30 -3.80 -10.66 19.22
N ASN A 31 -4.53 -11.19 20.21
CA ASN A 31 -5.17 -10.39 21.26
C ASN A 31 -6.10 -9.28 20.73
N VAL A 32 -6.87 -9.58 19.69
CA VAL A 32 -7.78 -8.64 19.04
C VAL A 32 -9.03 -8.49 19.89
N SER A 33 -9.20 -7.32 20.51
CA SER A 33 -10.38 -7.00 21.32
C SER A 33 -11.61 -6.75 20.45
N LYS A 34 -12.67 -7.54 20.64
CA LYS A 34 -13.96 -7.40 19.95
C LYS A 34 -15.12 -7.58 20.93
N ARG A 35 -16.24 -6.89 20.68
CA ARG A 35 -17.48 -7.09 21.45
C ARG A 35 -18.07 -8.46 21.16
N TRP A 36 -18.38 -9.23 22.21
CA TRP A 36 -18.95 -10.57 22.11
C TRP A 36 -20.24 -10.60 21.27
N ARG A 37 -21.22 -9.76 21.59
CA ARG A 37 -22.46 -9.56 20.83
C ARG A 37 -22.24 -9.42 19.32
N ASN A 38 -21.22 -8.65 18.92
CA ASN A 38 -20.97 -8.39 17.50
C ASN A 38 -20.37 -9.61 16.80
N PHE A 39 -19.54 -10.38 17.51
CA PHE A 39 -18.99 -11.63 17.01
C PHE A 39 -20.08 -12.70 16.86
N THR A 40 -20.89 -12.93 17.90
CA THR A 40 -21.96 -13.94 17.88
C THR A 40 -23.07 -13.64 16.87
N ASN A 41 -23.37 -12.37 16.63
CA ASN A 41 -24.36 -11.96 15.63
C ASN A 41 -23.79 -11.93 14.20
N GLY A 42 -22.53 -12.34 14.00
CA GLY A 42 -21.88 -12.38 12.69
C GLY A 42 -21.47 -11.00 12.13
N GLY A 43 -21.62 -9.92 12.91
CA GLY A 43 -21.20 -8.57 12.52
C GLY A 43 -19.69 -8.35 12.57
N THR A 44 -18.93 -9.23 13.24
CA THR A 44 -17.46 -9.20 13.28
C THR A 44 -16.89 -10.51 12.78
N LYS A 45 -16.23 -10.47 11.61
CA LYS A 45 -15.64 -11.66 10.95
C LYS A 45 -14.12 -11.58 10.75
N THR A 46 -13.51 -10.42 10.97
CA THR A 46 -12.09 -10.15 10.71
C THR A 46 -11.46 -9.38 11.86
N CYS A 47 -10.13 -9.46 12.00
CA CYS A 47 -9.46 -8.67 13.03
C CYS A 47 -9.40 -7.17 12.73
N GLY A 48 -9.57 -6.79 11.46
CA GLY A 48 -9.41 -5.41 10.99
C GLY A 48 -8.01 -5.11 10.45
N ASN A 49 -6.97 -5.79 10.94
CA ASN A 49 -5.56 -5.58 10.52
C ASN A 49 -5.03 -6.67 9.58
N CYS A 50 -5.94 -7.49 9.05
CA CYS A 50 -5.62 -8.46 8.01
C CYS A 50 -4.96 -7.75 6.81
N ASN A 51 -3.79 -8.23 6.37
CA ASN A 51 -3.02 -7.61 5.28
C ASN A 51 -2.57 -6.15 5.53
N LEU A 52 -2.54 -5.69 6.79
CA LEU A 52 -1.90 -4.44 7.14
C LEU A 52 -0.38 -4.64 7.02
N LEU A 53 0.25 -3.89 6.12
CA LEU A 53 1.69 -3.86 5.94
C LEU A 53 2.24 -2.69 6.76
N SER A 54 3.33 -2.91 7.50
CA SER A 54 3.87 -1.90 8.41
C SER A 54 4.61 -0.78 7.68
N LYS A 55 4.92 0.29 8.41
CA LYS A 55 5.80 1.36 7.91
C LYS A 55 7.16 0.82 7.50
N GLU A 56 7.74 -0.06 8.31
CA GLU A 56 9.05 -0.69 8.10
C GLU A 56 9.04 -1.50 6.80
N TYR A 57 7.99 -2.30 6.60
CA TYR A 57 7.79 -3.03 5.35
C TYR A 57 7.84 -2.09 4.13
N PHE A 58 7.10 -0.98 4.13
CA PHE A 58 7.11 -0.02 3.01
C PHE A 58 8.42 0.79 2.91
N THR A 59 9.17 0.94 3.99
CA THR A 59 10.48 1.58 4.02
C THR A 59 11.53 0.71 3.31
N GLU A 60 11.54 -0.58 3.63
CA GLU A 60 12.53 -1.53 3.12
C GLU A 60 12.17 -2.02 1.71
N THR A 61 10.88 -2.20 1.42
CA THR A 61 10.41 -2.81 0.18
C THR A 61 10.48 -1.86 -1.01
N LYS A 62 11.03 -2.38 -2.11
CA LYS A 62 10.99 -1.77 -3.44
C LYS A 62 10.08 -2.58 -4.37
N PHE A 63 9.22 -1.90 -5.11
CA PHE A 63 8.26 -2.51 -6.02
C PHE A 63 8.61 -2.19 -7.47
N GLY A 64 9.33 -3.11 -8.12
CA GLY A 64 9.95 -2.81 -9.41
C GLY A 64 10.99 -1.72 -9.24
N LYS A 65 10.74 -0.53 -9.83
CA LYS A 65 11.58 0.67 -9.71
C LYS A 65 11.09 1.67 -8.67
N LEU A 66 10.00 1.37 -7.95
CA LEU A 66 9.31 2.33 -7.07
C LEU A 66 9.58 2.06 -5.58
N ARG A 67 9.83 3.13 -4.81
CA ARG A 67 9.84 3.15 -3.33
C ARG A 67 8.83 4.16 -2.82
N MET A 68 8.19 3.88 -1.68
CA MET A 68 7.23 4.83 -1.11
C MET A 68 8.00 6.05 -0.59
N LYS A 69 7.56 7.26 -0.96
CA LYS A 69 8.26 8.50 -0.59
C LYS A 69 8.17 8.77 0.92
N ASN A 70 6.97 8.63 1.47
CA ASN A 70 6.68 8.81 2.89
C ASN A 70 6.03 7.53 3.43
N PRO A 71 6.82 6.54 3.89
CA PRO A 71 6.30 5.27 4.38
C PRO A 71 5.40 5.40 5.61
N GLU A 72 4.25 4.75 5.55
CA GLU A 72 3.30 4.55 6.66
C GLU A 72 2.69 3.14 6.57
N ALA A 73 1.95 2.73 7.60
CA ALA A 73 1.24 1.46 7.55
C ALA A 73 0.00 1.54 6.64
N TYR A 74 -0.14 0.58 5.73
CA TYR A 74 -1.29 0.49 4.82
C TYR A 74 -1.75 -0.93 4.61
N HIS A 75 -3.05 -1.11 4.43
CA HIS A 75 -3.56 -2.37 3.92
C HIS A 75 -3.08 -2.59 2.49
N LYS A 76 -2.62 -3.82 2.19
CA LYS A 76 -2.21 -4.24 0.84
C LYS A 76 -3.23 -3.84 -0.22
N ASN A 77 -4.52 -4.02 0.04
CA ASN A 77 -5.61 -3.71 -0.90
C ASN A 77 -6.17 -2.28 -0.77
N SER A 78 -5.45 -1.34 -0.14
CA SER A 78 -5.93 0.03 0.06
C SER A 78 -6.06 0.78 -1.27
N PHE A 79 -7.18 1.50 -1.42
CA PHE A 79 -7.44 2.42 -2.53
C PHE A 79 -6.81 3.80 -2.33
N LYS A 80 -6.19 4.08 -1.17
CA LYS A 80 -5.49 5.34 -0.90
C LYS A 80 -4.36 5.53 -1.92
N LYS A 81 -4.26 6.73 -2.48
CA LYS A 81 -3.13 7.13 -3.31
C LYS A 81 -2.00 7.67 -2.42
N THR A 82 -0.77 7.27 -2.69
CA THR A 82 0.43 7.79 -2.02
C THR A 82 1.50 8.11 -3.06
N GLU A 83 2.47 8.92 -2.67
CA GLU A 83 3.60 9.30 -3.52
C GLU A 83 4.69 8.21 -3.48
N TRP A 84 5.19 7.87 -4.66
CA TRP A 84 6.24 6.89 -4.87
C TRP A 84 7.35 7.52 -5.69
N VAL A 85 8.60 7.29 -5.28
CA VAL A 85 9.79 7.73 -5.99
C VAL A 85 10.30 6.58 -6.84
N CYS A 86 10.54 6.85 -8.12
CA CYS A 86 11.16 5.91 -9.04
C CYS A 86 12.69 6.02 -8.97
N ASP A 87 13.41 4.96 -9.34
CA ASP A 87 14.88 4.98 -9.45
C ASP A 87 15.43 6.12 -10.32
N CYS A 88 14.66 6.60 -11.30
CA CYS A 88 15.03 7.75 -12.13
C CYS A 88 14.79 9.11 -11.43
N GLY A 89 14.50 9.13 -10.13
CA GLY A 89 14.20 10.32 -9.32
C GLY A 89 12.79 10.89 -9.50
N LYS A 90 12.03 10.44 -10.51
CA LYS A 90 10.67 10.95 -10.76
C LYS A 90 9.65 10.35 -9.81
N GLU A 91 8.70 11.17 -9.39
CA GLU A 91 7.64 10.76 -8.48
C GLU A 91 6.36 10.40 -9.22
N LYS A 92 5.51 9.59 -8.58
CA LYS A 92 4.19 9.24 -9.07
C LYS A 92 3.21 9.03 -7.92
N LEU A 93 2.02 9.61 -8.06
CA LEU A 93 0.89 9.39 -7.16
C LEU A 93 0.06 8.19 -7.65
N VAL A 94 0.04 7.09 -6.89
CA VAL A 94 -0.64 5.85 -7.29
C VAL A 94 -1.21 5.11 -6.08
N ARG A 95 -2.25 4.29 -6.32
CA ARG A 95 -2.92 3.52 -5.26
C ARG A 95 -1.99 2.44 -4.69
N ILE A 96 -2.05 2.24 -3.36
CA ILE A 96 -1.30 1.17 -2.68
C ILE A 96 -1.59 -0.20 -3.31
N LEU A 97 -2.86 -0.51 -3.61
CA LEU A 97 -3.23 -1.79 -4.21
C LEU A 97 -2.56 -2.05 -5.56
N SER A 98 -2.41 -1.02 -6.40
CA SER A 98 -1.80 -1.18 -7.72
C SER A 98 -0.30 -1.44 -7.62
N ILE A 99 0.36 -0.89 -6.59
CA ILE A 99 1.77 -1.17 -6.30
C ILE A 99 1.92 -2.59 -5.75
N THR A 100 1.16 -2.95 -4.72
CA THR A 100 1.32 -4.24 -4.04
C THR A 100 0.82 -5.44 -4.84
N ARG A 101 -0.02 -5.23 -5.87
CA ARG A 101 -0.39 -6.22 -6.89
C ARG A 101 0.59 -6.26 -8.06
N GLY A 102 1.53 -5.31 -8.13
CA GLY A 102 2.51 -5.21 -9.21
C GLY A 102 1.94 -4.70 -10.53
N GLU A 103 0.75 -4.09 -10.52
CA GLU A 103 0.15 -3.38 -11.67
C GLU A 103 0.94 -2.12 -12.03
N SER A 104 1.56 -1.48 -11.02
CA SER A 104 2.50 -0.36 -11.23
C SER A 104 3.88 -0.72 -10.69
N ARG A 105 4.89 -0.69 -11.56
CA ARG A 105 6.28 -1.06 -11.24
C ARG A 105 7.31 0.03 -11.61
N SER A 106 6.86 1.15 -12.17
CA SER A 106 7.70 2.30 -12.53
C SER A 106 6.87 3.58 -12.58
N CYS A 107 7.52 4.75 -12.65
CA CYS A 107 6.81 6.01 -12.84
C CYS A 107 6.17 6.14 -14.23
N GLY A 108 6.53 5.29 -15.20
CA GLY A 108 6.13 5.40 -16.61
C GLY A 108 6.95 6.43 -17.41
N ASN A 109 7.69 7.31 -16.74
CA ASN A 109 8.39 8.45 -17.34
C ASN A 109 9.91 8.35 -17.23
N CYS A 110 10.47 7.16 -16.99
CA CYS A 110 11.93 6.99 -16.83
C CYS A 110 12.73 7.52 -18.02
N ASN A 111 12.21 7.34 -19.23
CA ASN A 111 12.86 7.77 -20.46
C ASN A 111 12.28 9.07 -21.03
N LEU A 112 11.39 9.75 -20.30
CA LEU A 112 10.80 11.00 -20.75
C LEU A 112 11.84 12.11 -20.62
N LEU A 113 12.34 12.60 -21.75
CA LEU A 113 13.17 13.78 -21.87
C LEU A 113 12.29 15.02 -21.87
N SER A 114 12.65 16.03 -21.07
CA SER A 114 11.85 17.24 -20.92
C SER A 114 12.00 18.18 -22.12
N LYS A 115 11.03 19.08 -22.29
CA LYS A 115 11.15 20.22 -23.21
C LYS A 115 12.47 20.97 -22.99
N GLU A 116 12.79 21.27 -21.74
CA GLU A 116 14.01 22.00 -21.35
C GLU A 116 15.29 21.27 -21.78
N TYR A 117 15.32 19.93 -21.70
CA TYR A 117 16.43 19.14 -22.23
C TYR A 117 16.64 19.45 -23.72
N PHE A 118 15.56 19.42 -24.52
CA PHE A 118 15.66 19.68 -25.95
C PHE A 118 15.92 21.15 -26.31
N GLU A 119 15.46 22.11 -25.50
CA GLU A 119 15.79 23.53 -25.67
C GLU A 119 17.30 23.77 -25.52
N LYS A 120 17.95 23.05 -24.60
CA LYS A 120 19.38 23.20 -24.30
C LYS A 120 20.27 22.33 -25.18
N THR A 121 19.75 21.22 -25.69
CA THR A 121 20.54 20.22 -26.44
C THR A 121 20.73 20.62 -27.90
N LYS A 122 21.93 20.32 -28.44
CA LYS A 122 22.22 20.31 -29.88
C LYS A 122 22.49 18.87 -30.33
N PHE A 123 22.08 18.55 -31.56
CA PHE A 123 22.39 17.27 -32.22
C PHE A 123 23.28 17.57 -33.43
N GLY A 124 24.60 17.64 -33.20
CA GLY A 124 25.52 18.26 -34.15
C GLY A 124 25.20 19.75 -34.31
N GLU A 125 24.98 20.18 -35.56
CA GLU A 125 24.56 21.57 -35.86
C GLU A 125 23.04 21.79 -35.75
N LEU A 126 22.25 20.74 -35.50
CA LEU A 126 20.79 20.83 -35.47
C LEU A 126 20.26 21.16 -34.07
N ARG A 127 19.19 21.96 -34.04
CA ARG A 127 18.37 22.24 -32.85
C ARG A 127 16.89 22.00 -33.15
N MET A 128 16.14 21.51 -32.17
CA MET A 128 14.70 21.41 -32.31
C MET A 128 14.04 22.78 -32.31
N LYS A 129 13.19 23.04 -33.31
CA LYS A 129 12.27 24.17 -33.31
C LYS A 129 10.99 23.72 -32.59
N ASN A 130 10.56 24.46 -31.58
CA ASN A 130 9.39 24.16 -30.74
C ASN A 130 9.47 22.78 -30.04
N PRO A 131 10.44 22.57 -29.14
CA PRO A 131 10.57 21.29 -28.45
C PRO A 131 9.40 21.00 -27.50
N GLU A 132 9.07 19.71 -27.40
CA GLU A 132 8.14 19.12 -26.43
C GLU A 132 8.83 17.99 -25.67
N ALA A 133 8.13 17.35 -24.73
CA ALA A 133 8.66 16.20 -24.01
C ALA A 133 8.48 14.91 -24.81
N TYR A 134 9.54 14.11 -24.93
CA TYR A 134 9.51 12.85 -25.70
C TYR A 134 10.09 11.69 -24.90
N HIS A 135 9.51 10.51 -25.05
CA HIS A 135 10.12 9.29 -24.54
C HIS A 135 11.26 8.88 -25.44
N LYS A 136 12.46 8.76 -24.88
CA LYS A 136 13.58 8.09 -25.54
C LYS A 136 13.24 6.60 -25.69
N GLY A 137 13.33 6.11 -26.92
CA GLY A 137 13.19 4.69 -27.27
C GLY A 137 14.17 3.80 -26.51
#